data_AF-A0A9N9DCA2-F1
#
_entry.id   AF-A0A9N9DCA2-F1
#
_cell.length_a   1.000
_cell.length_b   1.000
_cell.length_c   1.000
_cell.angle_alpha   90.00
_cell.angle_beta   90.00
_cell.angle_gamma   90.00
#
_symmetry.space_group_name_H-M   'P 1'
#
loop_
_entity.id
_entity.type
_entity.pdbx_description
1 polymer ?
#
loop_
_entity_poly.entity_id
_entity_poly.type
_entity_poly.pdbx_seq_one_letter_code
_entity_poly.pdbx_strand_id
1 'polypeptide(L)'
;MSLKRTLFITLLALSLLVFSIHASPVRRAEIGKKVSVTLTKLDATITFEQVDVNKVTVSGQIHKGLTVNDPNVYAVVVGITSTTFAQLGIEIQLPGTKPFSATGPGDVDFLVGQTLEITKDKEVLDSG
;
A
#
# COMPACT_ATOMS: atom_id res chain seq x y z
N MET A 1 -20.04 10.31 56.72
CA MET A 1 -19.66 10.56 55.31
C MET A 1 -20.94 10.88 54.53
N SER A 2 -21.08 12.10 54.00
CA SER A 2 -22.35 12.61 53.43
C SER A 2 -22.69 11.90 52.12
N LEU A 3 -23.94 11.43 51.98
CA LEU A 3 -24.49 10.72 50.80
C LEU A 3 -24.20 11.45 49.47
N LYS A 4 -24.14 12.79 49.51
CA LYS A 4 -23.80 13.65 48.37
C LYS A 4 -22.37 13.44 47.88
N ARG A 5 -21.42 13.18 48.77
CA ARG A 5 -20.00 12.99 48.45
C ARG A 5 -19.73 11.63 47.83
N THR A 6 -20.46 10.61 48.24
CA THR A 6 -20.38 9.25 47.67
C THR A 6 -20.92 9.23 46.24
N LEU A 7 -22.03 9.92 45.97
CA LEU A 7 -22.66 9.97 44.63
C LEU A 7 -21.72 10.56 43.56
N PHE A 8 -21.02 11.65 43.90
CA PHE A 8 -20.06 12.30 43.00
C PHE A 8 -18.84 11.42 42.69
N ILE A 9 -18.34 10.65 43.68
CA ILE A 9 -17.20 9.75 43.47
C ILE A 9 -17.60 8.58 42.58
N THR A 10 -18.79 8.00 42.79
CA THR A 10 -19.31 6.94 41.92
C THR A 10 -19.59 7.42 40.50
N LEU A 11 -20.09 8.64 40.31
CA LEU A 11 -20.34 9.20 38.98
C LEU A 11 -19.04 9.49 38.22
N LEU A 12 -18.00 9.98 38.93
CA LEU A 12 -16.68 10.21 38.36
C LEU A 12 -15.98 8.88 37.99
N ALA A 13 -16.08 7.86 38.85
CA ALA A 13 -15.57 6.52 38.57
C ALA A 13 -16.27 5.87 37.36
N LEU A 14 -17.60 6.05 37.25
CA LEU A 14 -18.37 5.56 36.10
C LEU A 14 -18.00 6.29 34.81
N SER A 15 -17.74 7.61 34.86
CA SER A 15 -17.28 8.38 33.70
C SER A 15 -15.91 7.94 33.17
N LEU A 16 -14.99 7.54 34.05
CA LEU A 16 -13.67 7.04 33.64
C LEU A 16 -13.74 5.65 32.96
N LEU A 17 -14.75 4.85 33.29
CA LEU A 17 -14.96 3.54 32.66
C LEU A 17 -15.42 3.68 31.19
N VAL A 18 -16.22 4.69 30.88
CA VAL A 18 -16.74 4.93 29.51
C VAL A 18 -15.68 5.51 28.56
N PHE A 19 -14.61 6.11 29.09
CA PHE A 19 -13.46 6.57 28.30
C PHE A 19 -12.40 5.48 28.07
N SER A 20 -12.66 4.24 28.48
CA SER A 20 -11.92 3.07 27.96
C SER A 20 -12.36 2.80 26.52
N ILE A 21 -12.05 3.77 25.66
CA ILE A 21 -12.21 3.73 24.21
C ILE A 21 -11.36 2.55 23.75
N HIS A 22 -12.04 1.48 23.39
CA HIS A 22 -11.43 0.34 22.74
C HIS A 22 -10.96 0.85 21.37
N ALA A 23 -9.67 1.15 21.25
CA ALA A 23 -9.04 1.24 19.94
C ALA A 23 -9.28 -0.12 19.29
N SER A 24 -10.28 -0.17 18.39
CA SER A 24 -10.50 -1.37 17.60
C SER A 24 -9.20 -1.64 16.85
N PRO A 25 -8.60 -2.84 16.94
CA PRO A 25 -7.39 -3.12 16.20
C PRO A 25 -7.67 -2.83 14.72
N VAL A 26 -6.81 -2.00 14.12
CA VAL A 26 -6.87 -1.72 12.68
C VAL A 26 -6.79 -3.07 11.98
N ARG A 27 -7.84 -3.47 11.26
CA ARG A 27 -7.79 -4.71 10.49
C ARG A 27 -6.68 -4.56 9.46
N ARG A 28 -5.75 -5.51 9.50
CA ARG A 28 -4.68 -5.67 8.50
C ARG A 28 -5.05 -6.82 7.60
N ALA A 29 -4.59 -6.77 6.34
CA ALA A 29 -4.64 -7.92 5.47
C ALA A 29 -3.98 -9.14 6.14
N GLU A 30 -4.55 -10.32 5.90
CA GLU A 30 -3.95 -11.58 6.32
C GLU A 30 -2.61 -11.80 5.60
N ILE A 31 -1.61 -12.30 6.32
CA ILE A 31 -0.33 -12.68 5.72
C ILE A 31 -0.58 -13.75 4.64
N GLY A 32 -0.03 -13.53 3.45
CA GLY A 32 -0.24 -14.34 2.25
C GLY A 32 -1.37 -13.82 1.35
N LYS A 33 -2.15 -12.80 1.76
CA LYS A 33 -3.13 -12.18 0.87
C LYS A 33 -2.42 -11.54 -0.33
N LYS A 34 -2.94 -11.83 -1.53
CA LYS A 34 -2.43 -11.28 -2.79
C LYS A 34 -3.50 -10.48 -3.52
N VAL A 35 -3.09 -9.41 -4.17
CA VAL A 35 -3.89 -8.69 -5.17
C VAL A 35 -3.02 -8.43 -6.38
N SER A 36 -3.58 -8.62 -7.57
CA SER A 36 -2.87 -8.42 -8.82
C SER A 36 -3.65 -7.48 -9.72
N VAL A 37 -2.93 -6.66 -10.46
CA VAL A 37 -3.47 -5.74 -11.46
C VAL A 37 -2.77 -5.96 -12.79
N THR A 38 -3.53 -5.91 -13.87
CA THR A 38 -3.01 -6.08 -15.23
C THR A 38 -2.98 -4.74 -15.95
N LEU A 39 -1.81 -4.38 -16.46
CA LEU A 39 -1.57 -3.19 -17.26
C LEU A 39 -1.48 -3.63 -18.72
N THR A 40 -2.59 -3.47 -19.45
CA THR A 40 -2.78 -4.09 -20.77
C THR A 40 -1.90 -3.46 -21.85
N LYS A 41 -1.65 -2.14 -21.79
CA LYS A 41 -0.77 -1.44 -22.74
C LYS A 41 0.69 -1.78 -22.50
N LEU A 42 1.08 -2.01 -21.25
CA LEU A 42 2.45 -2.41 -20.87
C LEU A 42 2.69 -3.92 -20.91
N ASP A 43 1.63 -4.72 -21.12
CA ASP A 43 1.68 -6.19 -21.06
C ASP A 43 2.34 -6.64 -19.76
N ALA A 44 1.80 -6.19 -18.63
CA ALA A 44 2.36 -6.42 -17.32
C ALA A 44 1.30 -6.89 -16.33
N THR A 45 1.68 -7.78 -15.42
CA THR A 45 0.91 -8.10 -14.23
C THR A 45 1.75 -7.74 -13.02
N ILE A 46 1.23 -6.82 -12.20
CA ILE A 46 1.85 -6.39 -10.95
C ILE A 46 1.08 -7.04 -9.80
N THR A 47 1.79 -7.71 -8.90
CA THR A 47 1.21 -8.40 -7.75
C THR A 47 1.74 -7.82 -6.45
N PHE A 48 0.82 -7.52 -5.54
CA PHE A 48 1.10 -7.14 -4.17
C PHE A 48 0.74 -8.30 -3.26
N GLU A 49 1.65 -8.65 -2.36
CA GLU A 49 1.49 -9.72 -1.38
C GLU A 49 1.77 -9.22 0.03
N GLN A 50 0.85 -9.50 0.95
CA GLN A 50 1.09 -9.24 2.37
C GLN A 50 2.08 -10.28 2.90
N VAL A 51 3.29 -9.87 3.28
CA VAL A 51 4.35 -10.79 3.73
C VAL A 51 4.61 -10.73 5.24
N ASP A 52 4.10 -9.70 5.90
CA ASP A 52 4.16 -9.46 7.35
C ASP A 52 2.98 -8.55 7.74
N VAL A 53 2.67 -8.35 9.01
CA VAL A 53 1.56 -7.51 9.51
C VAL A 53 1.60 -6.07 8.95
N ASN A 54 2.79 -5.54 8.65
CA ASN A 54 2.97 -4.18 8.13
C ASN A 54 3.85 -4.11 6.88
N LYS A 55 4.08 -5.23 6.16
CA LYS A 55 4.91 -5.25 4.96
C LYS A 55 4.21 -5.88 3.79
N VAL A 56 4.39 -5.26 2.63
CA VAL A 56 3.91 -5.73 1.33
C VAL A 56 5.08 -5.88 0.40
N THR A 57 5.09 -6.99 -0.33
CA THR A 57 5.98 -7.20 -1.47
C THR A 57 5.24 -6.87 -2.75
N VAL A 58 5.78 -5.96 -3.55
CA VAL A 58 5.35 -5.72 -4.93
C VAL A 58 6.26 -6.49 -5.87
N SER A 59 5.69 -7.21 -6.82
CA SER A 59 6.43 -7.99 -7.81
C SER A 59 5.77 -7.93 -9.18
N GLY A 60 6.55 -8.14 -10.23
CA GLY A 60 6.03 -8.16 -11.59
C GLY A 60 7.12 -8.13 -12.64
N GLN A 61 6.66 -7.99 -13.89
CA GLN A 61 7.51 -7.76 -15.04
C GLN A 61 6.72 -6.96 -16.07
N ILE A 62 7.34 -5.91 -16.62
CA ILE A 62 6.79 -5.15 -17.75
C ILE A 62 7.42 -5.71 -19.02
N HIS A 63 6.62 -6.09 -20.01
CA HIS A 63 7.14 -6.70 -21.24
C HIS A 63 7.30 -5.71 -22.39
N LYS A 64 6.58 -4.58 -22.38
CA LYS A 64 6.66 -3.56 -23.45
C LYS A 64 6.33 -2.15 -22.96
N GLY A 65 6.52 -1.16 -23.84
CA GLY A 65 6.07 0.22 -23.66
C GLY A 65 7.07 1.15 -22.97
N LEU A 66 8.17 0.62 -22.43
CA LEU A 66 9.27 1.45 -21.96
C LEU A 66 10.16 1.85 -23.16
N THR A 67 10.59 3.10 -23.19
CA THR A 67 11.32 3.69 -24.33
C THR A 67 12.67 4.29 -23.94
N VAL A 68 12.94 4.45 -22.65
CA VAL A 68 14.16 5.05 -22.11
C VAL A 68 14.75 4.10 -21.09
N ASN A 69 16.07 3.89 -21.14
CA ASN A 69 16.77 3.06 -20.16
C ASN A 69 17.24 3.90 -18.97
N ASP A 70 16.31 4.58 -18.29
CA ASP A 70 16.58 5.36 -17.07
C ASP A 70 15.47 5.07 -16.04
N PRO A 71 15.77 4.39 -14.92
CA PRO A 71 14.77 4.05 -13.91
C PRO A 71 14.28 5.24 -13.07
N ASN A 72 14.86 6.44 -13.22
CA ASN A 72 14.40 7.63 -12.49
C ASN A 72 13.21 8.32 -13.16
N VAL A 73 13.03 8.14 -14.47
CA VAL A 73 11.91 8.77 -15.19
C VAL A 73 10.61 7.99 -15.06
N TYR A 74 10.67 6.73 -14.62
CA TYR A 74 9.51 5.87 -14.42
C TYR A 74 9.13 5.75 -12.95
N ALA A 75 7.83 5.72 -12.67
CA ALA A 75 7.31 5.52 -11.32
C ALA A 75 6.06 4.65 -11.29
N VAL A 76 5.94 3.88 -10.22
CA VAL A 76 4.71 3.21 -9.79
C VAL A 76 3.92 4.18 -8.93
N VAL A 77 2.67 4.44 -9.29
CA VAL A 77 1.76 5.32 -8.55
C VAL A 77 0.57 4.49 -8.09
N VAL A 78 0.25 4.56 -6.79
CA VAL A 78 -0.95 3.94 -6.22
C VAL A 78 -1.60 4.96 -5.28
N GLY A 79 -2.80 5.43 -5.64
CA GLY A 79 -3.46 6.53 -4.94
C GLY A 79 -2.59 7.79 -4.92
N ILE A 80 -2.22 8.26 -3.73
CA ILE A 80 -1.36 9.46 -3.55
C ILE A 80 0.14 9.14 -3.44
N THR A 81 0.51 7.86 -3.43
CA THR A 81 1.88 7.41 -3.24
C THR A 81 2.53 7.19 -4.59
N SER A 82 3.73 7.76 -4.78
CA SER A 82 4.55 7.56 -5.97
C SER A 82 5.94 7.07 -5.55
N THR A 83 6.46 6.06 -6.25
CA THR A 83 7.80 5.51 -6.01
C THR A 83 8.46 5.21 -7.35
N THR A 84 9.68 5.70 -7.54
CA THR A 84 10.39 5.53 -8.82
C THR A 84 10.88 4.09 -9.00
N PHE A 85 11.11 3.69 -10.26
CA PHE A 85 11.68 2.37 -10.55
C PHE A 85 13.07 2.24 -9.90
N ALA A 86 13.84 3.32 -9.85
CA ALA A 86 15.14 3.36 -9.17
C ALA A 86 15.02 3.06 -7.66
N GLN A 87 14.03 3.65 -6.98
CA GLN A 87 13.77 3.40 -5.56
C GLN A 87 13.33 1.96 -5.28
N LEU A 88 12.63 1.34 -6.24
CA LEU A 88 12.19 -0.06 -6.17
C LEU A 88 13.27 -1.05 -6.64
N GLY A 89 14.43 -0.58 -7.12
CA GLY A 89 15.48 -1.43 -7.69
C GLY A 89 15.06 -2.16 -8.97
N ILE A 90 14.10 -1.60 -9.72
CA ILE A 90 13.62 -2.19 -10.97
C ILE A 90 14.63 -1.93 -12.08
N GLU A 91 15.19 -3.01 -12.63
CA GLU A 91 16.11 -2.96 -13.76
C GLU A 91 15.35 -2.93 -15.10
N ILE A 92 15.57 -1.86 -15.88
CA ILE A 92 14.98 -1.70 -17.21
C ILE A 92 15.77 -2.53 -18.22
N GLN A 93 15.04 -3.29 -19.02
CA GLN A 93 15.55 -4.00 -20.19
C GLN A 93 14.57 -3.76 -21.33
N LEU A 94 14.85 -2.74 -22.15
CA LEU A 94 13.94 -2.32 -23.21
C LEU A 94 13.49 -3.52 -24.09
N PRO A 95 12.20 -3.57 -24.46
CA PRO A 95 11.16 -2.54 -24.27
C PRO A 95 10.43 -2.61 -22.91
N GLY A 96 10.95 -3.33 -21.93
CA GLY A 96 10.31 -3.58 -20.62
C GLY A 96 11.31 -3.62 -19.46
N THR A 97 11.12 -4.53 -18.52
CA THR A 97 11.98 -4.72 -17.34
C THR A 97 12.40 -6.19 -17.21
N LYS A 98 13.44 -6.43 -16.40
CA LYS A 98 13.60 -7.76 -15.80
C LYS A 98 12.47 -8.02 -14.79
N PRO A 99 12.21 -9.29 -14.42
CA PRO A 99 11.37 -9.60 -13.27
C PRO A 99 11.90 -8.88 -12.03
N PHE A 100 11.00 -8.29 -11.25
CA PHE A 100 11.37 -7.54 -10.05
C PHE A 100 10.52 -7.92 -8.85
N SER A 101 11.07 -7.65 -7.67
CA SER A 101 10.41 -7.80 -6.37
C SER A 101 11.00 -6.80 -5.39
N ALA A 102 10.13 -6.02 -4.74
CA ALA A 102 10.52 -5.05 -3.72
C ALA A 102 9.57 -5.16 -2.51
N THR A 103 10.13 -5.13 -1.31
CA THR A 103 9.36 -5.20 -0.07
C THR A 103 9.44 -3.88 0.67
N GLY A 104 8.29 -3.36 1.07
CA GLY A 104 8.18 -2.11 1.81
C GLY A 104 7.06 -2.11 2.84
N PRO A 105 6.94 -1.05 3.64
CA PRO A 105 5.80 -0.86 4.53
C PRO A 105 4.50 -0.80 3.74
N GLY A 106 3.46 -1.50 4.20
CA GLY A 106 2.18 -1.50 3.51
C GLY A 106 1.17 -2.47 4.09
N ASP A 107 -0.03 -2.40 3.52
CA ASP A 107 -1.14 -3.28 3.84
C ASP A 107 -2.01 -3.45 2.60
N VAL A 108 -2.12 -4.70 2.12
CA VAL A 108 -2.83 -5.05 0.88
C VAL A 108 -4.29 -4.59 0.91
N ASP A 109 -4.93 -4.58 2.07
CA ASP A 109 -6.34 -4.14 2.18
C ASP A 109 -6.53 -2.68 1.80
N PHE A 110 -5.50 -1.83 1.98
CA PHE A 110 -5.53 -0.43 1.54
C PHE A 110 -5.29 -0.25 0.03
N LEU A 111 -4.73 -1.27 -0.64
CA LEU A 111 -4.47 -1.24 -2.08
C LEU A 111 -5.71 -1.67 -2.88
N VAL A 112 -6.58 -2.49 -2.29
CA VAL A 112 -7.80 -2.96 -2.96
C VAL A 112 -8.72 -1.76 -3.26
N GLY A 113 -9.12 -1.64 -4.53
CA GLY A 113 -9.97 -0.55 -5.02
C GLY A 113 -9.22 0.73 -5.40
N GLN A 114 -7.90 0.78 -5.21
CA GLN A 114 -7.05 1.84 -5.74
C GLN A 114 -6.65 1.52 -7.19
N THR A 115 -6.49 2.55 -8.01
CA THR A 115 -5.86 2.44 -9.32
C THR A 115 -4.35 2.38 -9.17
N LEU A 116 -3.72 1.45 -9.89
CA LEU A 116 -2.28 1.45 -10.09
C LEU A 116 -1.96 2.10 -11.44
N GLU A 117 -1.01 3.02 -11.45
CA GLU A 117 -0.51 3.64 -12.67
C GLU A 117 1.00 3.45 -12.79
N ILE A 118 1.45 3.28 -14.03
CA ILE A 118 2.86 3.43 -14.39
C ILE A 118 2.99 4.73 -15.16
N THR A 119 3.85 5.61 -14.67
CA THR A 119 4.10 6.92 -15.28
C THR A 119 5.50 7.01 -15.85
N LYS A 120 5.69 7.88 -16.86
CA LYS A 120 6.97 8.37 -17.36
C LYS A 120 6.96 9.88 -17.28
N ASP A 121 7.91 10.50 -16.58
CA ASP A 121 7.98 11.95 -16.42
C ASP A 121 6.65 12.56 -15.94
N LYS A 122 5.91 11.82 -15.08
CA LYS A 122 4.57 12.11 -14.55
C LYS A 122 3.41 11.95 -15.54
N GLU A 123 3.66 11.58 -16.79
CA GLU A 123 2.61 11.20 -17.74
C GLU A 123 2.25 9.71 -17.57
N VAL A 124 0.96 9.40 -17.52
CA VAL A 124 0.47 8.02 -17.37
C VAL A 124 0.70 7.24 -18.66
N LEU A 125 1.50 6.18 -18.59
CA LEU A 125 1.67 5.23 -19.68
C LEU A 125 0.51 4.22 -19.72
N ASP A 126 0.17 3.69 -18.56
CA ASP A 126 -0.88 2.69 -18.39
C ASP A 126 -1.39 2.67 -16.95
N SER A 127 -2.62 2.17 -16.79
CA SER A 127 -3.28 2.05 -15.50
C SER A 127 -4.22 0.86 -15.44
N GLY A 128 -4.51 0.38 -14.23
CA GLY A 128 -5.42 -0.74 -13.98
C GLY A 128 -5.91 -0.81 -12.55
#